data_AF-C0D129-F1
#
_entry.id   AF-C0D129-F1
#
_cell.length_a   1.000
_cell.length_b   1.000
_cell.length_c   1.000
_cell.angle_alpha   90.00
_cell.angle_beta   90.00
_cell.angle_gamma   90.00
#
_symmetry.space_group_name_H-M   'P 1'
#
loop_
_entity.id
_entity.type
_entity.pdbx_description
1 polymer ?
#
loop_
_entity_poly.entity_id
_entity_poly.type
_entity_poly.pdbx_seq_one_letter_code
_entity_poly.pdbx_strand_id
1 'polypeptide(L)'
;MNIVAVRCLMETVTPQLGVEYAENMGISTMTKTDLGAATALGGLTLGTTNLDLTAAYASIANGGTYIRPRFYTKILDHNGKVLIDNQPETRQVLKDSTAFLLTDAMTDVMKGNRKFMRPGVSPISATGTAAALNNMTTAGKSGTTTNNVDVWFEGFTPYYTAGIWGGCDSNQKLKDGSVNNGGTSFHKAIWRKIMNRIHEGLSDPGFVIPDSIETAQICRKSGKRAVSGVCDHDPRGNAVYTEYFAKGTAPTEVCDKHVAVTVCAESGMRPTPFCPEKTTRICMVLPSGEDGTTDDSYFAIPGECPIHTDASTIIVPPNESNGGESPGYEIPLGPGYQPSRETSSEYGPGIQ
;
A
#
# COMPACT_ATOMS: atom_id res chain seq x y z
N MET A 1 -1.72 -7.16 -7.37
CA MET A 1 -1.51 -6.08 -8.35
C MET A 1 -0.51 -6.59 -9.38
N ASN A 2 -0.98 -6.93 -10.58
CA ASN A 2 -0.17 -7.70 -11.54
C ASN A 2 0.81 -6.82 -12.34
N ILE A 3 0.39 -5.60 -12.68
CA ILE A 3 1.19 -4.66 -13.48
C ILE A 3 2.52 -4.37 -12.78
N VAL A 4 2.52 -4.13 -11.47
CA VAL A 4 3.75 -3.82 -10.72
C VAL A 4 4.73 -4.98 -10.73
N ALA A 5 4.26 -6.23 -10.61
CA ALA A 5 5.12 -7.41 -10.70
C ALA A 5 5.75 -7.54 -12.10
N VAL A 6 4.96 -7.35 -13.15
CA VAL A 6 5.44 -7.39 -14.54
C VAL A 6 6.46 -6.29 -14.80
N ARG A 7 6.17 -5.04 -14.39
CA ARG A 7 7.11 -3.92 -14.56
C ARG A 7 8.41 -4.15 -13.78
N CYS A 8 8.34 -4.66 -12.56
CA CYS A 8 9.54 -5.02 -11.78
C CYS A 8 10.42 -6.03 -12.55
N LEU A 9 9.81 -7.11 -13.06
CA LEU A 9 10.57 -8.11 -13.82
C LEU A 9 11.12 -7.55 -15.13
N MET A 10 10.32 -6.78 -15.88
CA MET A 10 10.68 -6.35 -17.23
C MET A 10 11.56 -5.09 -17.27
N GLU A 11 11.36 -4.15 -16.34
CA GLU A 11 12.00 -2.83 -16.35
C GLU A 11 13.16 -2.73 -15.35
N THR A 12 13.26 -3.63 -14.36
CA THR A 12 14.27 -3.53 -13.30
C THR A 12 15.15 -4.77 -13.18
N VAL A 13 14.57 -5.98 -13.15
CA VAL A 13 15.32 -7.21 -12.87
C VAL A 13 15.83 -7.90 -14.14
N THR A 14 15.03 -7.90 -15.22
CA THR A 14 15.11 -8.76 -16.41
C THR A 14 14.58 -10.19 -16.20
N PRO A 15 13.88 -10.79 -17.19
CA PRO A 15 13.40 -12.17 -17.11
C PRO A 15 14.50 -13.22 -16.86
N GLN A 16 15.66 -13.04 -17.50
CA GLN A 16 16.80 -13.95 -17.39
C GLN A 16 17.29 -14.03 -15.94
N LEU A 17 17.55 -12.88 -15.32
CA LEU A 17 17.99 -12.83 -13.93
C LEU A 17 16.91 -13.37 -12.98
N GLY A 18 15.63 -13.09 -13.24
CA GLY A 18 14.52 -13.62 -12.45
C GLY A 18 14.45 -15.15 -12.46
N VAL A 19 14.62 -15.77 -13.64
CA VAL A 19 14.66 -17.24 -13.78
C VAL A 19 15.91 -17.81 -13.11
N GLU A 20 17.07 -17.19 -13.27
CA GLU A 20 18.31 -17.62 -12.61
C GLU A 20 18.17 -17.62 -11.07
N TYR A 21 17.55 -16.59 -10.48
CA TYR A 21 17.25 -16.58 -9.05
C TYR A 21 16.31 -17.70 -8.65
N ALA A 22 15.28 -18.00 -9.44
CA ALA A 22 14.36 -19.09 -9.13
C ALA A 22 15.04 -20.46 -9.20
N GLU A 23 15.88 -20.72 -10.20
CA GLU A 23 16.71 -21.93 -10.30
C GLU A 23 17.67 -22.02 -9.11
N ASN A 24 18.34 -20.91 -8.77
CA ASN A 24 19.20 -20.83 -7.59
C ASN A 24 18.42 -21.06 -6.29
N MET A 25 17.14 -20.72 -6.20
CA MET A 25 16.28 -21.04 -5.06
C MET A 25 15.71 -22.47 -5.10
N GLY A 26 16.11 -23.28 -6.09
CA GLY A 26 15.80 -24.70 -6.18
C GLY A 26 14.57 -25.05 -7.03
N ILE A 27 14.01 -24.10 -7.78
CA ILE A 27 12.94 -24.40 -8.74
C ILE A 27 13.53 -25.14 -9.93
N SER A 28 13.28 -26.46 -10.00
CA SER A 28 13.92 -27.36 -10.97
C SER A 28 13.21 -27.43 -12.33
N THR A 29 12.06 -26.78 -12.45
CA THR A 29 11.14 -26.88 -13.59
C THR A 29 11.20 -25.70 -14.56
N MET A 30 12.15 -24.78 -14.36
CA MET A 30 12.33 -23.63 -15.25
C MET A 30 12.81 -24.05 -16.63
N THR A 31 12.35 -23.34 -17.65
CA THR A 31 12.67 -23.61 -19.05
C THR A 31 13.00 -22.31 -19.80
N LYS A 32 13.62 -22.44 -20.98
CA LYS A 32 13.93 -21.28 -21.84
C LYS A 32 12.67 -20.52 -22.31
N THR A 33 11.51 -21.17 -22.32
CA THR A 33 10.23 -20.54 -22.68
C THR A 33 9.65 -19.69 -21.55
N ASP A 34 10.20 -19.76 -20.34
CA ASP A 34 9.81 -18.95 -19.18
C ASP A 34 10.56 -17.61 -19.12
N LEU A 35 11.31 -17.25 -20.16
CA LEU A 35 12.02 -15.97 -20.27
C LEU A 35 11.10 -14.86 -20.80
N GLY A 36 10.00 -14.58 -20.08
CA GLY A 36 9.02 -13.58 -20.50
C GLY A 36 8.20 -12.98 -19.36
N ALA A 37 7.35 -12.00 -19.70
CA ALA A 37 6.54 -11.24 -18.74
C ALA A 37 5.55 -12.11 -17.96
N ALA A 38 5.08 -13.22 -18.53
CA ALA A 38 4.14 -14.15 -17.89
C ALA A 38 4.71 -14.79 -16.61
N THR A 39 6.04 -14.95 -16.54
CA THR A 39 6.76 -15.52 -15.40
C THR A 39 6.54 -14.72 -14.14
N ALA A 40 6.43 -13.38 -14.23
CA ALA A 40 6.11 -12.52 -13.10
C ALA A 40 4.75 -12.83 -12.45
N LEU A 41 3.87 -13.52 -13.17
CA LEU A 41 2.51 -13.86 -12.75
C LEU A 41 2.30 -15.37 -12.55
N GLY A 42 3.38 -16.17 -12.59
CA GLY A 42 3.33 -17.63 -12.43
C GLY A 42 2.97 -18.38 -13.72
N GLY A 43 3.01 -17.73 -14.89
CA GLY A 43 2.83 -18.39 -16.19
C GLY A 43 4.06 -19.20 -16.60
N LEU A 44 4.33 -20.30 -15.87
CA LEU A 44 5.45 -21.19 -16.10
C LEU A 44 5.04 -22.38 -16.98
N THR A 45 5.94 -22.79 -17.87
CA THR A 45 5.73 -23.84 -18.87
C THR A 45 5.42 -25.20 -18.23
N LEU A 46 6.18 -25.56 -17.19
CA LEU A 46 6.05 -26.84 -16.47
C LEU A 46 5.45 -26.67 -15.07
N GLY A 47 5.08 -25.45 -14.67
CA GLY A 47 4.68 -25.15 -13.29
C GLY A 47 5.85 -25.30 -12.31
N THR A 48 5.54 -25.58 -11.05
CA THR A 48 6.52 -25.89 -9.99
C THR A 48 5.98 -27.00 -9.10
N THR A 49 6.87 -27.72 -8.42
CA THR A 49 6.45 -28.72 -7.42
C THR A 49 6.23 -28.04 -6.07
N ASN A 50 5.35 -28.60 -5.24
CA ASN A 50 5.14 -28.09 -3.88
C ASN A 50 6.44 -28.14 -3.05
N LEU A 51 7.28 -29.16 -3.28
CA LEU A 51 8.57 -29.29 -2.59
C LEU A 51 9.54 -28.16 -2.99
N ASP A 52 9.67 -27.89 -4.29
CA ASP A 52 10.59 -26.86 -4.79
C ASP A 52 10.15 -25.47 -4.33
N LEU A 53 8.86 -25.16 -4.43
CA LEU A 53 8.34 -23.85 -4.04
C LEU A 53 8.45 -23.62 -2.53
N THR A 54 8.10 -24.62 -1.71
CA THR A 54 8.29 -24.54 -0.25
C THR A 54 9.77 -24.37 0.11
N ALA A 55 10.69 -25.06 -0.57
CA ALA A 55 12.13 -24.91 -0.35
C ALA A 55 12.65 -23.51 -0.74
N ALA A 56 12.12 -22.94 -1.82
CA ALA A 56 12.42 -21.57 -2.22
C ALA A 56 11.97 -20.57 -1.13
N TYR A 57 10.76 -20.70 -0.60
CA TYR A 57 10.31 -19.86 0.53
C TYR A 57 11.12 -20.09 1.81
N ALA A 58 11.55 -21.32 2.07
CA ALA A 58 12.41 -21.63 3.20
C ALA A 58 13.77 -20.92 3.10
N SER A 59 14.30 -20.72 1.89
CA SER A 59 15.52 -19.93 1.71
C SER A 59 15.34 -18.46 2.12
N ILE A 60 14.16 -17.87 1.88
CA ILE A 60 13.84 -16.50 2.33
C ILE A 60 13.74 -16.48 3.86
N ALA A 61 12.99 -17.44 4.44
CA ALA A 61 12.84 -17.56 5.89
C ALA A 61 14.18 -17.75 6.61
N ASN A 62 15.14 -18.40 5.96
CA ASN A 62 16.46 -18.72 6.46
C ASN A 62 17.53 -17.69 6.05
N GLY A 63 17.18 -16.40 6.03
CA GLY A 63 18.14 -15.31 5.79
C GLY A 63 18.82 -15.35 4.42
N GLY A 64 18.22 -16.01 3.43
CA GLY A 64 18.76 -16.14 2.08
C GLY A 64 19.64 -17.36 1.85
N THR A 65 19.78 -18.27 2.83
CA THR A 65 20.48 -19.54 2.64
C THR A 65 19.50 -20.63 2.22
N TYR A 66 19.63 -21.14 1.00
CA TYR A 66 18.92 -22.32 0.53
C TYR A 66 19.52 -23.58 1.14
N ILE A 67 18.64 -24.49 1.60
CA ILE A 67 19.00 -25.83 2.07
C ILE A 67 18.22 -26.83 1.23
N ARG A 68 18.93 -27.75 0.56
CA ARG A 68 18.27 -28.78 -0.26
C ARG A 68 17.38 -29.67 0.63
N PRO A 69 16.07 -29.83 0.31
CA PRO A 69 15.19 -30.69 1.07
C PRO A 69 15.71 -32.14 1.12
N ARG A 70 15.63 -32.76 2.30
CA ARG A 70 16.02 -34.15 2.53
C ARG A 70 14.95 -34.87 3.35
N PHE A 71 14.70 -36.14 3.02
CA PHE A 71 13.71 -36.97 3.72
C PHE A 71 14.34 -37.95 4.72
N TYR A 72 15.67 -38.05 4.74
CA TYR A 72 16.42 -38.89 5.67
C TYR A 72 17.74 -38.21 6.04
N THR A 73 18.24 -38.50 7.24
CA THR A 73 19.51 -37.97 7.75
C THR A 73 20.60 -39.03 7.75
N LYS A 74 20.30 -40.25 8.18
CA LYS A 74 21.23 -41.39 8.24
C LYS A 74 20.53 -42.68 7.88
N ILE A 75 21.28 -43.61 7.27
CA ILE A 75 20.88 -45.01 7.11
C ILE A 75 21.91 -45.87 7.83
N LEU A 76 21.44 -46.73 8.73
CA LEU A 76 22.27 -47.59 9.57
C LEU A 76 22.03 -49.07 9.22
N ASP A 77 23.03 -49.92 9.40
CA ASP A 77 22.83 -51.37 9.40
C ASP A 77 22.31 -51.87 10.77
N HIS A 78 22.06 -53.19 10.87
CA HIS A 78 21.57 -53.82 12.10
C HIS A 78 22.52 -53.63 13.31
N ASN A 79 23.81 -53.44 13.06
CA ASN A 79 24.83 -53.25 14.10
C ASN A 79 25.05 -51.76 14.44
N GLY A 80 24.27 -50.84 13.86
CA GLY A 80 24.41 -49.40 14.05
C GLY A 80 25.52 -48.76 13.21
N LYS A 81 26.12 -49.49 12.26
CA LYS A 81 27.12 -48.90 11.35
C LYS A 81 26.43 -47.96 10.36
N VAL A 82 26.96 -46.76 10.23
CA VAL A 82 26.48 -45.77 9.25
C VAL A 82 26.79 -46.26 7.83
N LEU A 83 25.74 -46.44 7.03
CA LEU A 83 25.82 -46.78 5.60
C LEU A 83 25.75 -45.53 4.74
N ILE A 84 24.84 -44.60 5.09
CA ILE A 84 24.69 -43.32 4.41
C ILE A 84 24.58 -42.23 5.48
N ASP A 85 25.37 -41.17 5.32
CA ASP A 85 25.30 -39.94 6.12
C ASP A 85 24.95 -38.76 5.21
N ASN A 86 23.71 -38.28 5.31
CA ASN A 86 23.16 -37.29 4.40
C ASN A 86 23.28 -35.87 4.99
N GLN A 87 24.45 -35.27 4.82
CA GLN A 87 24.73 -33.92 5.30
C GLN A 87 23.95 -32.86 4.50
N PRO A 88 23.50 -31.76 5.12
CA PRO A 88 22.76 -30.72 4.41
C PRO A 88 23.60 -30.08 3.31
N GLU A 89 23.07 -30.04 2.08
CA GLU A 89 23.62 -29.23 1.00
C GLU A 89 23.04 -27.82 1.08
N THR A 90 23.90 -26.81 1.17
CA THR A 90 23.49 -25.42 1.36
C THR A 90 24.17 -24.48 0.36
N ARG A 91 23.50 -23.37 0.03
CA ARG A 91 24.08 -22.28 -0.77
C ARG A 91 23.41 -20.95 -0.44
N GLN A 92 24.17 -19.86 -0.49
CA GLN A 92 23.61 -18.52 -0.35
C GLN A 92 22.95 -18.09 -1.67
N VAL A 93 21.67 -17.74 -1.64
CA VAL A 93 20.87 -17.38 -2.82
C VAL A 93 20.36 -15.94 -2.78
N LEU A 94 20.25 -15.36 -1.57
CA LEU A 94 19.91 -13.95 -1.36
C LEU A 94 20.84 -13.35 -0.31
N LYS A 95 21.02 -12.04 -0.29
CA LYS A 95 21.59 -11.37 0.88
C LYS A 95 20.60 -11.44 2.05
N ASP A 96 21.10 -11.46 3.29
CA ASP A 96 20.28 -11.37 4.50
C ASP A 96 19.38 -10.13 4.50
N SER A 97 19.90 -8.98 4.04
CA SER A 97 19.11 -7.76 3.83
C SER A 97 17.94 -7.99 2.87
N THR A 98 18.17 -8.69 1.75
CA THR A 98 17.13 -8.94 0.75
C THR A 98 16.09 -9.92 1.29
N ALA A 99 16.52 -10.98 1.97
CA ALA A 99 15.64 -11.96 2.61
C ALA A 99 14.76 -11.30 3.69
N PHE A 100 15.33 -10.42 4.51
CA PHE A 100 14.58 -9.65 5.51
C PHE A 100 13.56 -8.70 4.87
N LEU A 101 13.95 -7.92 3.86
CA LEU A 101 13.02 -6.99 3.19
C LEU A 101 11.85 -7.74 2.52
N LEU A 102 12.11 -8.92 1.94
CA LEU A 102 11.05 -9.79 1.42
C LEU A 102 10.15 -10.33 2.55
N THR A 103 10.76 -10.72 3.68
CA THR A 103 10.03 -11.19 4.85
C THR A 103 9.09 -10.11 5.40
N ASP A 104 9.60 -8.89 5.60
CA ASP A 104 8.83 -7.74 6.09
C ASP A 104 7.64 -7.43 5.16
N ALA A 105 7.89 -7.34 3.84
CA ALA A 105 6.84 -7.16 2.84
C ALA A 105 5.79 -8.29 2.88
N MET A 106 6.19 -9.53 3.12
CA MET A 106 5.29 -10.67 3.26
C MET A 106 4.54 -10.69 4.60
N THR A 107 5.04 -10.07 5.67
CA THR A 107 4.26 -9.89 6.91
C THR A 107 3.06 -8.98 6.68
N ASP A 108 3.20 -7.98 5.80
CA ASP A 108 2.11 -7.08 5.41
C ASP A 108 1.04 -7.76 4.54
N VAL A 109 1.33 -8.92 3.95
CA VAL A 109 0.32 -9.77 3.28
C VAL A 109 -0.59 -10.48 4.29
N MET A 110 -0.13 -10.65 5.52
CA MET A 110 -0.83 -11.39 6.58
C MET A 110 -1.83 -10.52 7.35
N LYS A 111 -1.77 -9.19 7.20
CA LYS A 111 -2.59 -8.23 7.95
C LYS A 111 -3.12 -7.12 7.03
N GLY A 112 -4.39 -6.76 7.17
CA GLY A 112 -4.94 -5.60 6.47
C GLY A 112 -4.23 -4.31 6.91
N ASN A 113 -3.67 -3.56 5.97
CA ASN A 113 -2.98 -2.31 6.25
C ASN A 113 -3.75 -1.11 5.66
N ARG A 114 -3.80 0.00 6.41
CA ARG A 114 -4.47 1.27 6.03
C ARG A 114 -3.49 2.35 5.59
N LYS A 115 -2.18 2.09 5.65
CA LYS A 115 -1.09 3.05 5.45
C LYS A 115 -1.20 3.87 4.16
N PHE A 116 -1.66 3.24 3.08
CA PHE A 116 -1.82 3.85 1.75
C PHE A 116 -3.28 4.20 1.43
N MET A 117 -4.18 4.07 2.40
CA MET A 117 -5.61 4.30 2.22
C MET A 117 -6.01 5.68 2.75
N ARG A 118 -7.07 6.25 2.18
CA ARG A 118 -7.66 7.49 2.69
C ARG A 118 -8.24 7.25 4.09
N PRO A 119 -8.18 8.23 5.00
CA PRO A 119 -8.92 8.19 6.26
C PRO A 119 -10.41 7.90 6.02
N GLY A 120 -11.02 7.09 6.88
CA GLY A 120 -12.44 6.73 6.77
C GLY A 120 -12.75 5.57 5.81
N VAL A 121 -11.80 5.09 5.02
CA VAL A 121 -12.01 3.90 4.14
C VAL A 121 -11.69 2.62 4.92
N SER A 122 -12.56 1.62 4.82
CA SER A 122 -12.34 0.29 5.40
C SER A 122 -11.11 -0.37 4.80
N PRO A 123 -10.24 -1.02 5.60
CA PRO A 123 -9.03 -1.68 5.09
C PRO A 123 -9.35 -2.66 3.96
N ILE A 124 -8.53 -2.68 2.92
CA ILE A 124 -8.56 -3.78 1.95
C ILE A 124 -8.11 -5.06 2.68
N SER A 125 -8.88 -6.14 2.52
CA SER A 125 -8.51 -7.43 3.09
C SER A 125 -7.20 -7.91 2.45
N ALA A 126 -6.14 -8.06 3.26
CA ALA A 126 -4.88 -8.59 2.79
C ALA A 126 -5.06 -10.07 2.42
N THR A 127 -4.42 -10.49 1.33
CA THR A 127 -4.74 -11.78 0.71
C THR A 127 -4.33 -12.98 1.56
N GLY A 128 -3.42 -12.80 2.52
CA GLY A 128 -2.96 -13.81 3.48
C GLY A 128 -3.70 -13.82 4.82
N THR A 129 -4.61 -12.87 5.08
CA THR A 129 -5.26 -12.71 6.41
C THR A 129 -5.88 -14.00 6.95
N ALA A 130 -6.48 -14.82 6.08
CA ALA A 130 -7.10 -16.09 6.50
C ALA A 130 -6.09 -17.14 7.01
N ALA A 131 -4.80 -16.99 6.67
CA ALA A 131 -3.73 -17.85 7.14
C ALA A 131 -3.02 -17.31 8.40
N ALA A 132 -3.26 -16.05 8.80
CA ALA A 132 -2.58 -15.44 9.94
C ALA A 132 -2.78 -16.23 11.25
N LEU A 133 -1.73 -16.28 12.06
CA LEU A 133 -1.72 -16.88 13.40
C LEU A 133 -1.86 -15.78 14.45
N ASN A 134 -2.52 -16.09 15.56
CA ASN A 134 -2.72 -15.11 16.64
C ASN A 134 -1.52 -15.03 17.60
N ASN A 135 -0.73 -16.10 17.71
CA ASN A 135 0.29 -16.27 18.76
C ASN A 135 1.71 -16.44 18.19
N MET A 136 1.89 -16.17 16.89
CA MET A 136 3.17 -16.36 16.21
C MET A 136 3.26 -15.42 15.03
N THR A 137 4.39 -14.73 14.89
CA THR A 137 4.65 -13.87 13.74
C THR A 137 4.71 -14.72 12.48
N THR A 138 4.03 -14.26 11.43
CA THR A 138 3.94 -14.96 10.15
C THR A 138 4.26 -14.05 8.98
N ALA A 139 4.93 -14.61 7.98
CA ALA A 139 5.10 -14.05 6.65
C ALA A 139 4.58 -15.06 5.63
N GLY A 140 3.98 -14.61 4.54
CA GLY A 140 3.58 -15.51 3.49
C GLY A 140 2.96 -14.82 2.30
N LYS A 141 2.57 -15.63 1.32
CA LYS A 141 2.00 -15.15 0.07
C LYS A 141 0.96 -16.12 -0.46
N SER A 142 -0.17 -15.56 -0.87
CA SER A 142 -1.19 -16.29 -1.61
C SER A 142 -0.88 -16.32 -3.11
N GLY A 143 -1.18 -17.45 -3.76
CA GLY A 143 -1.23 -17.62 -5.22
C GLY A 143 -2.61 -18.14 -5.64
N THR A 144 -3.07 -17.69 -6.81
CA THR A 144 -4.31 -18.16 -7.43
C THR A 144 -4.11 -18.06 -8.93
N THR A 145 -4.25 -19.18 -9.65
CA THR A 145 -4.06 -19.18 -11.10
C THR A 145 -5.30 -18.62 -11.80
N THR A 146 -5.12 -18.20 -13.06
CA THR A 146 -6.24 -17.85 -13.93
C THR A 146 -7.25 -18.99 -13.97
N ASN A 147 -8.55 -18.65 -13.98
CA ASN A 147 -9.66 -19.59 -13.89
C ASN A 147 -9.78 -20.35 -12.56
N ASN A 148 -9.00 -20.02 -11.52
CA ASN A 148 -9.05 -20.63 -10.19
C ASN A 148 -8.87 -22.16 -10.23
N VAL A 149 -7.94 -22.67 -11.05
CA VAL A 149 -7.67 -24.12 -11.13
C VAL A 149 -6.67 -24.56 -10.06
N ASP A 150 -5.78 -23.66 -9.64
CA ASP A 150 -4.83 -23.86 -8.55
C ASP A 150 -4.92 -22.74 -7.54
N VAL A 151 -4.76 -23.11 -6.27
CA VAL A 151 -4.60 -22.18 -5.17
C VAL A 151 -3.38 -22.56 -4.35
N TRP A 152 -2.60 -21.55 -3.97
CA TRP A 152 -1.34 -21.72 -3.26
C TRP A 152 -1.30 -20.80 -2.06
N PHE A 153 -0.77 -21.31 -0.96
CA PHE A 153 -0.28 -20.46 0.12
C PHE A 153 1.06 -21.00 0.60
N GLU A 154 2.09 -20.17 0.40
CA GLU A 154 3.43 -20.40 0.90
C GLU A 154 3.66 -19.43 2.05
N GLY A 155 4.07 -19.94 3.21
CA GLY A 155 4.26 -19.10 4.38
C GLY A 155 5.20 -19.72 5.38
N PHE A 156 5.73 -18.88 6.26
CA PHE A 156 6.67 -19.27 7.28
C PHE A 156 6.53 -18.45 8.56
N THR A 157 7.06 -19.02 9.63
CA THR A 157 7.29 -18.43 10.94
C THR A 157 8.79 -18.43 11.21
N PRO A 158 9.26 -17.91 12.36
CA PRO A 158 10.66 -18.06 12.76
C PRO A 158 11.15 -19.52 12.90
N TYR A 159 10.23 -20.50 12.96
CA TYR A 159 10.56 -21.92 13.17
C TYR A 159 10.35 -22.80 11.94
N TYR A 160 9.28 -22.58 11.17
CA TYR A 160 8.85 -23.52 10.14
C TYR A 160 8.38 -22.80 8.87
N THR A 161 8.60 -23.44 7.72
CA THR A 161 8.04 -23.06 6.42
C THR A 161 7.08 -24.15 5.95
N ALA A 162 5.94 -23.76 5.39
CA ALA A 162 4.97 -24.68 4.83
C ALA A 162 4.28 -24.09 3.59
N GLY A 163 4.18 -24.92 2.54
CA GLY A 163 3.41 -24.66 1.34
C GLY A 163 2.20 -25.56 1.21
N ILE A 164 1.03 -24.97 0.99
CA ILE A 164 -0.22 -25.68 0.73
C ILE A 164 -0.70 -25.32 -0.68
N TRP A 165 -0.64 -26.30 -1.58
CA TRP A 165 -1.35 -26.30 -2.85
C TRP A 165 -2.72 -26.96 -2.71
N GLY A 166 -3.68 -26.47 -3.49
CA GLY A 166 -4.95 -27.14 -3.73
C GLY A 166 -5.38 -26.99 -5.18
N GLY A 167 -5.86 -28.08 -5.76
CA GLY A 167 -6.34 -28.15 -7.14
C GLY A 167 -6.97 -29.52 -7.39
N CYS A 168 -7.41 -29.75 -8.62
CA CYS A 168 -7.94 -31.04 -9.06
C CYS A 168 -7.05 -31.59 -10.18
N ASP A 169 -6.76 -32.89 -10.18
CA ASP A 169 -5.89 -33.53 -11.19
C ASP A 169 -6.31 -33.27 -12.64
N SER A 170 -7.60 -33.06 -12.87
CA SER A 170 -8.18 -32.73 -14.19
C SER A 170 -8.31 -31.22 -14.45
N ASN A 171 -7.63 -30.37 -13.67
CA ASN A 171 -7.66 -28.91 -13.75
C ASN A 171 -9.07 -28.31 -13.72
N GLN A 172 -9.96 -28.95 -12.93
CA GLN A 172 -11.29 -28.43 -12.71
C GLN A 172 -11.22 -27.10 -11.96
N LYS A 173 -12.02 -26.13 -12.43
CA LYS A 173 -12.16 -24.85 -11.74
C LYS A 173 -12.63 -25.06 -10.30
N LEU A 174 -11.92 -24.45 -9.37
CA LEU A 174 -12.34 -24.32 -7.98
C LEU A 174 -13.48 -23.30 -7.90
N LYS A 175 -14.59 -23.72 -7.30
CA LYS A 175 -15.85 -22.98 -7.19
C LYS A 175 -16.32 -22.99 -5.73
N ASP A 176 -17.01 -21.91 -5.38
CA ASP A 176 -17.77 -21.77 -4.16
C ASP A 176 -19.25 -21.58 -4.52
N GLY A 177 -20.18 -22.00 -3.66
CA GLY A 177 -21.63 -21.99 -3.92
C GLY A 177 -22.22 -23.35 -4.28
N SER A 178 -23.05 -23.42 -5.34
CA SER A 178 -23.90 -24.59 -5.64
C SER A 178 -23.11 -25.85 -6.03
N VAL A 179 -21.95 -25.69 -6.66
CA VAL A 179 -20.94 -26.74 -6.82
C VAL A 179 -19.73 -26.27 -6.01
N ASN A 180 -19.55 -26.85 -4.82
CA ASN A 180 -18.50 -26.45 -3.89
C ASN A 180 -17.41 -27.51 -3.83
N ASN A 181 -16.22 -27.15 -4.30
CA ASN A 181 -14.99 -27.94 -4.14
C ASN A 181 -13.91 -27.14 -3.37
N GLY A 182 -14.35 -26.20 -2.51
CA GLY A 182 -13.51 -25.48 -1.54
C GLY A 182 -13.23 -24.01 -1.88
N GLY A 183 -13.50 -23.57 -3.11
CA GLY A 183 -13.22 -22.19 -3.55
C GLY A 183 -11.73 -21.81 -3.40
N THR A 184 -11.45 -20.52 -3.19
CA THR A 184 -10.07 -19.98 -3.17
C THR A 184 -9.54 -19.63 -1.77
N SER A 185 -10.11 -20.21 -0.73
CA SER A 185 -9.77 -19.88 0.67
C SER A 185 -9.35 -21.07 1.54
N PHE A 186 -9.74 -22.30 1.21
CA PHE A 186 -9.55 -23.46 2.09
C PHE A 186 -8.08 -23.79 2.40
N HIS A 187 -7.19 -23.64 1.42
CA HIS A 187 -5.75 -23.92 1.55
C HIS A 187 -5.09 -23.06 2.65
N LYS A 188 -5.51 -21.80 2.82
CA LYS A 188 -5.07 -20.91 3.92
C LYS A 188 -5.54 -21.42 5.29
N ALA A 189 -6.76 -21.93 5.35
CA ALA A 189 -7.30 -22.51 6.59
C ALA A 189 -6.58 -23.81 6.98
N ILE A 190 -6.19 -24.64 5.99
CA ILE A 190 -5.35 -25.83 6.20
C ILE A 190 -3.99 -25.41 6.76
N TRP A 191 -3.31 -24.46 6.10
CA TRP A 191 -2.03 -23.92 6.57
C TRP A 191 -2.15 -23.44 8.02
N ARG A 192 -3.14 -22.61 8.33
CA ARG A 192 -3.36 -22.07 9.68
C ARG A 192 -3.59 -23.16 10.73
N LYS A 193 -4.36 -24.20 10.40
CA LYS A 193 -4.63 -25.32 11.33
C LYS A 193 -3.35 -26.11 11.63
N ILE A 194 -2.55 -26.43 10.61
CA ILE A 194 -1.29 -27.14 10.78
C ILE A 194 -0.32 -26.29 11.60
N MET A 195 -0.17 -25.03 11.22
CA MET A 195 0.78 -24.13 11.86
C MET A 195 0.39 -23.83 13.31
N ASN A 196 -0.88 -23.60 13.63
CA ASN A 196 -1.31 -23.46 15.03
C ASN A 196 -0.91 -24.69 15.87
N ARG A 197 -1.13 -25.90 15.36
CA ARG A 197 -0.84 -27.14 16.08
C ARG A 197 0.66 -27.32 16.36
N ILE A 198 1.51 -27.09 15.36
CA ILE A 198 2.97 -27.32 15.51
C ILE A 198 3.67 -26.19 16.29
N HIS A 199 2.99 -25.07 16.54
CA HIS A 199 3.48 -23.98 17.38
C HIS A 199 2.93 -23.99 18.81
N GLU A 200 2.13 -24.99 19.19
CA GLU A 200 1.65 -25.12 20.57
C GLU A 200 2.83 -25.16 21.55
N GLY A 201 2.85 -24.20 22.49
CA GLY A 201 3.91 -24.08 23.50
C GLY A 201 5.19 -23.37 23.06
N LEU A 202 5.31 -22.93 21.80
CA LEU A 202 6.45 -22.14 21.33
C LEU A 202 6.23 -20.64 21.61
N SER A 203 7.28 -19.95 22.06
CA SER A 203 7.29 -18.48 22.14
C SER A 203 7.46 -17.86 20.76
N ASP A 204 6.91 -16.67 20.54
CA ASP A 204 7.15 -15.89 19.31
C ASP A 204 8.41 -15.01 19.46
N PRO A 205 9.53 -15.34 18.81
CA PRO A 205 10.73 -14.50 18.84
C PRO A 205 10.64 -13.33 17.84
N GLY A 206 9.63 -13.30 16.96
CA GLY A 206 9.59 -12.43 15.80
C GLY A 206 10.66 -12.78 14.76
N PHE A 207 10.71 -12.00 13.67
CA PHE A 207 11.77 -12.11 12.67
C PHE A 207 12.96 -11.24 13.08
N VAL A 208 14.17 -11.81 13.00
CA VAL A 208 15.42 -11.10 13.31
C VAL A 208 15.69 -10.05 12.24
N ILE A 209 15.92 -8.80 12.66
CA ILE A 209 16.36 -7.72 11.79
C ILE A 209 17.89 -7.79 11.66
N PRO A 210 18.46 -8.08 10.47
CA PRO A 210 19.92 -8.17 10.32
C PRO A 210 20.60 -6.81 10.46
N ASP A 211 21.87 -6.81 10.88
CA ASP A 211 22.70 -5.59 10.96
C ASP A 211 22.89 -4.92 9.59
N SER A 212 22.63 -5.62 8.48
CA SER A 212 22.66 -5.07 7.12
C SER A 212 21.47 -4.17 6.79
N ILE A 213 20.52 -4.00 7.70
CA ILE A 213 19.32 -3.16 7.54
C ILE A 213 19.52 -1.80 8.21
N GLU A 214 18.97 -0.77 7.59
CA GLU A 214 18.79 0.56 8.16
C GLU A 214 17.35 1.03 7.97
N THR A 215 16.97 2.11 8.66
CA THR A 215 15.64 2.69 8.55
C THR A 215 15.67 4.12 8.06
N ALA A 216 14.64 4.54 7.33
CA ALA A 216 14.44 5.93 6.93
C ALA A 216 12.99 6.36 7.08
N GLN A 217 12.78 7.63 7.42
CA GLN A 217 11.46 8.26 7.30
C GLN A 217 11.21 8.68 5.86
N ILE A 218 10.19 8.09 5.24
CA ILE A 218 9.82 8.32 3.86
C ILE A 218 8.38 8.77 3.73
N CYS A 219 8.08 9.40 2.61
CA CYS A 219 6.72 9.77 2.24
C CYS A 219 6.03 8.60 1.52
N ARG A 220 4.85 8.19 1.99
CA ARG A 220 4.05 7.10 1.39
C ARG A 220 3.60 7.33 -0.05
N LYS A 221 3.66 8.58 -0.54
CA LYS A 221 3.25 8.95 -1.91
C LYS A 221 4.40 8.95 -2.90
N SER A 222 5.56 9.45 -2.50
CA SER A 222 6.72 9.56 -3.40
C SER A 222 7.70 8.39 -3.26
N GLY A 223 7.71 7.69 -2.12
CA GLY A 223 8.77 6.73 -1.78
C GLY A 223 10.11 7.38 -1.44
N LYS A 224 10.19 8.71 -1.46
CA LYS A 224 11.40 9.51 -1.18
C LYS A 224 11.45 9.95 0.29
N ARG A 225 12.56 10.56 0.73
CA ARG A 225 12.68 11.09 2.10
C ARG A 225 11.55 12.07 2.39
N ALA A 226 10.90 11.90 3.53
CA ALA A 226 9.84 12.80 3.95
C ALA A 226 10.40 14.20 4.25
N VAL A 227 9.61 15.23 3.93
CA VAL A 227 9.91 16.62 4.28
C VAL A 227 9.08 16.99 5.51
N SER A 228 9.75 17.30 6.62
CA SER A 228 9.11 17.72 7.87
C SER A 228 8.38 19.05 7.70
N GLY A 229 7.19 19.17 8.29
CA GLY A 229 6.29 20.31 8.13
C GLY A 229 5.50 20.30 6.81
N VAL A 230 5.71 19.30 5.95
CA VAL A 230 5.08 19.21 4.62
C VAL A 230 4.40 17.85 4.45
N CYS A 231 5.16 16.75 4.50
CA CYS A 231 4.60 15.41 4.32
C CYS A 231 3.75 14.95 5.51
N ASP A 232 4.11 15.35 6.72
CA ASP A 232 3.34 15.08 7.94
C ASP A 232 2.04 15.90 8.03
N HIS A 233 1.94 16.94 7.19
CA HIS A 233 0.77 17.79 7.03
C HIS A 233 0.00 17.52 5.71
N ASP A 234 0.14 16.32 5.12
CA ASP A 234 -0.72 15.89 4.01
C ASP A 234 -2.20 16.06 4.40
N PRO A 235 -3.05 16.65 3.54
CA PRO A 235 -4.46 16.93 3.85
C PRO A 235 -5.31 15.67 4.14
N ARG A 236 -4.78 14.48 3.86
CA ARG A 236 -5.37 13.16 4.17
C ARG A 236 -4.71 12.50 5.38
N GLY A 237 -3.99 13.28 6.20
CA GLY A 237 -3.28 12.81 7.38
C GLY A 237 -1.84 12.39 7.08
N ASN A 238 -1.02 12.39 8.14
CA ASN A 238 0.43 12.20 8.12
C ASN A 238 0.89 11.16 7.08
N ALA A 239 1.61 11.60 6.05
CA ALA A 239 2.15 10.76 4.98
C ALA A 239 3.53 10.17 5.29
N VAL A 240 4.11 10.49 6.45
CA VAL A 240 5.42 10.06 6.89
C VAL A 240 5.34 8.72 7.61
N TYR A 241 6.26 7.82 7.27
CA TYR A 241 6.41 6.58 8.01
C TYR A 241 7.85 6.07 7.93
N THR A 242 8.23 5.22 8.88
CA THR A 242 9.54 4.55 8.90
C THR A 242 9.51 3.29 8.05
N GLU A 243 10.43 3.19 7.10
CA GLU A 243 10.62 2.03 6.23
C GLU A 243 12.02 1.43 6.39
N TYR A 244 12.13 0.12 6.14
CA TYR A 244 13.40 -0.60 6.13
C TYR A 244 14.09 -0.54 4.76
N PHE A 245 15.41 -0.43 4.78
CA PHE A 245 16.27 -0.44 3.60
C PHE A 245 17.50 -1.31 3.86
N ALA A 246 18.06 -1.88 2.80
CA ALA A 246 19.43 -2.38 2.89
C ALA A 246 20.37 -1.18 3.12
N LYS A 247 21.40 -1.35 3.95
CA LYS A 247 22.35 -0.27 4.25
C LYS A 247 22.93 0.34 2.97
N GLY A 248 22.82 1.67 2.87
CA GLY A 248 23.30 2.44 1.73
C GLY A 248 22.31 2.52 0.57
N THR A 249 21.10 1.96 0.68
CA THR A 249 20.08 2.04 -0.37
C THR A 249 18.88 2.90 0.03
N ALA A 250 18.85 3.47 1.25
CA ALA A 250 17.79 4.39 1.62
C ALA A 250 17.82 5.64 0.69
N PRO A 251 16.64 6.17 0.28
CA PRO A 251 16.58 7.27 -0.68
C PRO A 251 17.31 8.50 -0.14
N THR A 252 17.97 9.26 -1.01
CA THR A 252 18.63 10.53 -0.64
C THR A 252 17.81 11.74 -1.09
N GLU A 253 17.03 11.60 -2.16
CA GLU A 253 16.10 12.61 -2.62
C GLU A 253 14.93 12.80 -1.65
N VAL A 254 14.41 14.02 -1.61
CA VAL A 254 13.25 14.41 -0.80
C VAL A 254 11.96 14.34 -1.61
N CYS A 255 10.84 14.28 -0.91
CA CYS A 255 9.52 14.24 -1.52
C CYS A 255 9.28 15.41 -2.48
N ASP A 256 8.80 15.08 -3.68
CA ASP A 256 8.41 16.01 -4.74
C ASP A 256 6.89 16.00 -5.01
N LYS A 257 6.12 15.26 -4.19
CA LYS A 257 4.66 15.13 -4.31
C LYS A 257 3.88 16.03 -3.37
N HIS A 258 4.51 16.51 -2.30
CA HIS A 258 3.91 17.46 -1.36
C HIS A 258 4.63 18.79 -1.44
N VAL A 259 3.86 19.87 -1.54
CA VAL A 259 4.40 21.23 -1.58
C VAL A 259 3.60 22.13 -0.65
N ALA A 260 4.31 23.02 0.05
CA ALA A 260 3.69 24.11 0.80
C ALA A 260 3.40 25.27 -0.15
N VAL A 261 2.14 25.68 -0.24
CA VAL A 261 1.68 26.74 -1.13
C VAL A 261 1.07 27.85 -0.29
N THR A 262 1.50 29.09 -0.55
CA THR A 262 0.82 30.26 0.01
C THR A 262 -0.54 30.41 -0.65
N VAL A 263 -1.59 30.53 0.15
CA VAL A 263 -2.98 30.71 -0.29
C VAL A 263 -3.60 31.93 0.40
N CYS A 264 -4.59 32.55 -0.23
CA CYS A 264 -5.46 33.53 0.42
C CYS A 264 -6.19 32.88 1.59
N ALA A 265 -6.19 33.53 2.76
CA ALA A 265 -6.82 32.99 3.96
C ALA A 265 -8.34 32.79 3.81
N GLU A 266 -8.99 33.61 3.00
CA GLU A 266 -10.44 33.56 2.78
C GLU A 266 -10.84 32.57 1.67
N SER A 267 -10.25 32.67 0.47
CA SER A 267 -10.63 31.79 -0.64
C SER A 267 -9.97 30.42 -0.61
N GLY A 268 -8.86 30.26 0.12
CA GLY A 268 -8.01 29.07 0.08
C GLY A 268 -7.33 28.84 -1.28
N MET A 269 -7.40 29.80 -2.21
CA MET A 269 -6.80 29.74 -3.54
C MET A 269 -5.48 30.53 -3.59
N ARG A 270 -4.70 30.41 -4.67
CA ARG A 270 -3.43 31.14 -4.79
C ARG A 270 -3.71 32.65 -4.71
N PRO A 271 -2.96 33.41 -3.90
CA PRO A 271 -3.28 34.79 -3.62
C PRO A 271 -2.95 35.68 -4.80
N THR A 272 -3.75 36.73 -4.98
CA THR A 272 -3.41 37.89 -5.80
C THR A 272 -2.68 38.94 -4.92
N PRO A 273 -2.17 40.03 -5.51
CA PRO A 273 -1.66 41.17 -4.74
C PRO A 273 -2.70 41.80 -3.79
N PHE A 274 -3.99 41.59 -4.04
CA PHE A 274 -5.09 42.20 -3.29
C PHE A 274 -5.58 41.36 -2.10
N CYS A 275 -5.06 40.14 -1.92
CA CYS A 275 -5.41 39.31 -0.76
C CYS A 275 -4.83 39.90 0.54
N PRO A 276 -5.67 40.31 1.51
CA PRO A 276 -5.23 40.99 2.72
C PRO A 276 -4.47 40.04 3.66
N GLU A 277 -4.98 38.81 3.80
CA GLU A 277 -4.37 37.77 4.62
C GLU A 277 -4.00 36.55 3.78
N LYS A 278 -2.82 36.00 4.07
CA LYS A 278 -2.24 34.84 3.39
C LYS A 278 -1.87 33.80 4.43
N THR A 279 -2.11 32.54 4.11
CA THR A 279 -1.74 31.39 4.94
C THR A 279 -1.03 30.34 4.11
N THR A 280 -0.51 29.30 4.75
CA THR A 280 0.14 28.17 4.07
C THR A 280 -0.80 26.98 4.02
N ARG A 281 -0.87 26.33 2.86
CA ARG A 281 -1.60 25.08 2.66
C ARG A 281 -0.70 24.04 2.00
N ILE A 282 -0.75 22.81 2.46
CA ILE A 282 -0.06 21.70 1.79
C ILE A 282 -0.92 21.20 0.62
N CYS A 283 -0.30 21.11 -0.55
CA CYS A 283 -0.92 20.65 -1.79
C CYS A 283 -0.15 19.48 -2.41
N MET A 284 -0.85 18.75 -3.28
CA MET A 284 -0.30 17.66 -4.07
C MET A 284 0.18 18.15 -5.43
N VAL A 285 1.39 17.73 -5.82
CA VAL A 285 1.90 17.94 -7.18
C VAL A 285 1.39 16.82 -8.07
N LEU A 286 0.56 17.17 -9.05
CA LEU A 286 0.06 16.23 -10.05
C LEU A 286 1.08 16.02 -11.18
N PRO A 287 1.09 14.84 -11.83
CA PRO A 287 1.86 14.63 -13.05
C PRO A 287 1.44 15.61 -14.14
N SER A 288 2.42 16.15 -14.89
CA SER A 288 2.15 17.07 -16.00
C SER A 288 1.49 16.32 -17.16
N GLY A 289 0.45 16.91 -17.75
CA GLY A 289 -0.24 16.35 -18.92
C GLY A 289 -1.18 15.18 -18.63
N GLU A 290 -1.50 14.92 -17.36
CA GLU A 290 -2.52 13.95 -16.98
C GLU A 290 -3.85 14.67 -16.66
N ASP A 291 -4.87 14.40 -17.47
CA ASP A 291 -6.22 14.96 -17.30
C ASP A 291 -7.13 14.05 -16.44
N GLY A 292 -6.58 12.91 -16.00
CA GLY A 292 -7.29 11.94 -15.17
C GLY A 292 -7.57 12.50 -13.77
N THR A 293 -8.83 12.43 -13.35
CA THR A 293 -9.17 12.76 -11.96
C THR A 293 -8.78 11.60 -11.05
N THR A 294 -7.90 11.88 -10.08
CA THR A 294 -7.47 10.94 -9.05
C THR A 294 -7.80 11.48 -7.66
N ASP A 295 -7.55 10.69 -6.62
CA ASP A 295 -7.62 11.19 -5.24
C ASP A 295 -6.72 12.42 -5.02
N ASP A 296 -5.52 12.42 -5.61
CA ASP A 296 -4.56 13.52 -5.46
C ASP A 296 -5.11 14.82 -6.08
N SER A 297 -5.97 14.72 -7.11
CA SER A 297 -6.51 15.86 -7.85
C SER A 297 -7.32 16.82 -6.98
N TYR A 298 -8.01 16.31 -5.93
CA TYR A 298 -8.78 17.15 -5.00
C TYR A 298 -7.91 18.04 -4.11
N PHE A 299 -6.63 17.69 -3.98
CA PHE A 299 -5.67 18.38 -3.13
C PHE A 299 -4.58 19.09 -3.94
N ALA A 300 -4.79 19.21 -5.25
CA ALA A 300 -3.86 19.88 -6.15
C ALA A 300 -3.66 21.36 -5.79
N ILE A 301 -2.60 21.95 -6.33
CA ILE A 301 -2.35 23.38 -6.23
C ILE A 301 -3.57 24.11 -6.84
N PRO A 302 -4.26 25.00 -6.09
CA PRO A 302 -5.50 25.60 -6.55
C PRO A 302 -5.25 26.64 -7.62
N GLY A 303 -6.31 27.07 -8.32
CA GLY A 303 -6.28 28.26 -9.16
C GLY A 303 -6.01 29.56 -8.38
N GLU A 304 -6.15 30.70 -9.04
CA GLU A 304 -6.00 32.02 -8.42
C GLU A 304 -7.27 32.45 -7.68
N CYS A 305 -7.10 33.29 -6.65
CA CYS A 305 -8.17 33.81 -5.81
C CYS A 305 -9.16 34.66 -6.63
N PRO A 306 -10.45 34.30 -6.68
CA PRO A 306 -11.46 35.07 -7.41
C PRO A 306 -12.10 36.18 -6.57
N ILE A 307 -11.89 36.20 -5.25
CA ILE A 307 -12.53 37.14 -4.31
C ILE A 307 -11.81 38.49 -4.32
N HIS A 308 -10.48 38.46 -4.32
CA HIS A 308 -9.65 39.64 -4.22
C HIS A 308 -9.00 39.91 -5.57
N THR A 309 -9.70 40.64 -6.43
CA THR A 309 -9.21 41.00 -7.77
C THR A 309 -9.02 42.52 -7.86
N ASP A 310 -8.43 42.97 -8.96
CA ASP A 310 -8.32 44.39 -9.31
C ASP A 310 -9.69 45.02 -9.67
N ALA A 311 -10.71 44.20 -9.90
CA ALA A 311 -12.05 44.63 -10.26
C ALA A 311 -12.78 45.23 -9.05
N SER A 312 -12.85 46.56 -9.00
CA SER A 312 -13.71 47.29 -8.07
C SER A 312 -15.03 47.62 -8.73
N THR A 313 -16.15 47.14 -8.17
CA THR A 313 -17.49 47.51 -8.64
C THR A 313 -17.98 48.74 -7.88
N ILE A 314 -18.17 49.86 -8.58
CA ILE A 314 -18.84 51.04 -8.01
C ILE A 314 -20.35 50.78 -8.09
N ILE A 315 -20.99 50.50 -6.96
CA ILE A 315 -22.46 50.49 -6.87
C ILE A 315 -22.90 51.95 -6.73
N VAL A 316 -23.36 52.53 -7.83
CA VAL A 316 -23.93 53.88 -7.82
C VAL A 316 -25.29 53.81 -7.12
N PRO A 317 -25.59 54.66 -6.13
CA PRO A 317 -26.92 54.73 -5.55
C PRO A 317 -27.94 55.03 -6.66
N PRO A 318 -29.15 54.46 -6.64
CA PRO A 318 -30.18 54.81 -7.60
C PRO A 318 -30.50 56.30 -7.44
N ASN A 319 -29.99 57.13 -8.37
CA ASN A 319 -30.44 58.51 -8.50
C ASN A 319 -31.88 58.46 -9.01
N GLU A 320 -32.78 59.13 -8.29
CA GLU A 320 -34.10 59.49 -8.76
C GLU A 320 -33.98 60.36 -10.02
N SER A 321 -33.91 59.75 -11.20
CA SER A 321 -34.41 60.28 -12.48
C SER A 321 -33.86 59.45 -13.65
N ASN A 322 -34.55 58.37 -13.99
CA ASN A 322 -35.05 58.12 -15.35
C ASN A 322 -35.67 56.72 -15.40
N GLY A 323 -36.91 56.67 -15.90
CA GLY A 323 -37.69 55.44 -16.01
C GLY A 323 -36.98 54.40 -16.87
N GLY A 324 -36.66 53.27 -16.24
CA GLY A 324 -36.24 52.03 -16.89
C GLY A 324 -36.45 50.91 -15.87
N GLU A 325 -37.20 49.88 -16.27
CA GLU A 325 -37.62 48.76 -15.43
C GLU A 325 -36.43 48.12 -14.68
N SER A 326 -36.53 48.07 -13.35
CA SER A 326 -35.58 47.34 -12.51
C SER A 326 -36.00 45.86 -12.44
N PRO A 327 -35.10 44.89 -12.71
CA PRO A 327 -35.33 43.52 -12.28
C PRO A 327 -35.14 43.45 -10.77
N GLY A 328 -36.20 43.04 -10.06
CA GLY A 328 -36.19 42.92 -8.61
C GLY A 328 -35.12 41.95 -8.13
N TYR A 329 -34.20 42.45 -7.32
CA TYR A 329 -33.34 41.63 -6.48
C TYR A 329 -33.63 41.99 -5.02
N GLU A 330 -34.29 41.08 -4.31
CA GLU A 330 -34.42 41.17 -2.85
C GLU A 330 -33.04 40.94 -2.22
N ILE A 331 -32.57 41.93 -1.47
CA ILE A 331 -31.39 41.78 -0.61
C ILE A 331 -31.86 41.09 0.68
N PRO A 332 -31.34 39.90 1.04
CA PRO A 332 -31.66 39.29 2.32
C PRO A 332 -31.00 40.11 3.43
N LEU A 333 -31.82 40.79 4.24
CA LEU A 333 -31.35 41.41 5.47
C LEU A 333 -30.97 40.30 6.47
N GLY A 334 -29.68 40.20 6.78
CA GLY A 334 -29.17 39.33 7.85
C GLY A 334 -29.62 39.83 9.23
N PRO A 335 -29.73 38.94 10.23
CA PRO A 335 -30.27 39.28 11.55
C PRO A 335 -29.29 40.19 12.30
N GLY A 336 -29.69 41.43 12.59
CA GLY A 336 -28.91 42.31 13.46
C GLY A 336 -29.12 43.81 13.33
N TYR A 337 -29.86 44.29 12.32
CA TYR A 337 -30.09 45.73 12.16
C TYR A 337 -31.42 46.18 12.78
N GLN A 338 -31.35 46.93 13.89
CA GLN A 338 -32.45 47.77 14.38
C GLN A 338 -32.02 49.24 14.29
N PRO A 339 -32.60 50.05 13.39
CA PRO A 339 -32.38 51.49 13.42
C PRO A 339 -33.24 52.13 14.51
N SER A 340 -32.60 52.96 15.33
CA SER A 340 -33.19 53.76 16.40
C SER A 340 -34.26 54.72 15.87
N ARG A 341 -35.43 54.72 16.51
CA ARG A 341 -36.55 55.62 16.20
C ARG A 341 -36.33 56.95 16.91
N GLU A 342 -35.94 57.99 16.17
CA GLU A 342 -36.10 59.37 16.64
C GLU A 342 -37.60 59.71 16.70
N THR A 343 -38.00 60.29 17.83
CA THR A 343 -39.37 60.69 18.11
C THR A 343 -39.48 62.19 17.87
N SER A 344 -40.32 62.57 16.91
CA SER A 344 -40.81 63.94 16.77
C SER A 344 -42.32 63.90 16.51
N SER A 345 -43.11 64.22 17.54
CA SER A 345 -44.47 64.71 17.35
C SER A 345 -44.68 65.88 18.29
N GLU A 346 -44.71 67.09 17.72
CA GLU A 346 -45.30 68.26 18.36
C GLU A 346 -46.81 68.05 18.53
N TYR A 347 -47.36 68.42 19.69
CA TYR A 347 -48.55 69.26 19.83
C TYR A 347 -48.80 69.53 21.32
N GLY A 348 -48.97 70.80 21.68
CA GLY A 348 -49.76 71.24 22.84
C GLY A 348 -50.76 72.30 22.37
N PRO A 349 -51.51 73.01 23.24
CA PRO A 349 -52.03 72.66 24.58
C PRO A 349 -53.58 72.77 24.64
N GLY A 350 -54.25 72.33 25.73
CA GLY A 350 -55.68 72.67 25.93
C GLY A 350 -56.50 71.89 26.98
N ILE A 351 -56.40 72.31 28.24
CA ILE A 351 -57.45 72.60 29.25
C ILE A 351 -58.54 71.55 29.61
N GLN A 352 -58.56 71.28 30.94
CA GLN A 352 -59.56 70.70 31.87
C GLN A 352 -60.02 69.25 31.71
#